data_AF-A0A1F9BMN0-F1
#
_entry.id   AF-A0A1F9BMN0-F1
#
_cell.length_a   1.000
_cell.length_b   1.000
_cell.length_c   1.000
_cell.angle_alpha   90.00
_cell.angle_beta   90.00
_cell.angle_gamma   90.00
#
_symmetry.space_group_name_H-M   'P 1'
#
loop_
_entity.id
_entity.type
_entity.pdbx_description
1 polymer ?
#
loop_
_entity_poly.entity_id
_entity_poly.type
_entity_poly.pdbx_seq_one_letter_code
_entity_poly.pdbx_strand_id
1 'polypeptide(L)'
;MKTSRDWKQEPDLGMRVRMLREAKGLTQRGLQQVGIKQSYLANLETGNIANPSPEMIGKIARGLGVKTNDLVKGTKFELVVRVSKRPDRAFCPNNLCPKLQLNRYATGMIIPYRFSIERLQAGEDKLIEVKFCPFCGKRLLSHCPKCKEPILVEDPEQTHCVLCGEHIFEKLTEEQVMAGDRG
;
A
#
# COMPACT_ATOMS: atom_id res chain seq x y z
N MET A 1 -35.47 16.14 2.64
CA MET A 1 -34.07 16.59 2.41
C MET A 1 -33.16 15.74 3.29
N LYS A 2 -32.33 14.86 2.70
CA LYS A 2 -31.38 14.05 3.47
C LYS A 2 -30.26 14.97 3.97
N THR A 3 -30.09 15.05 5.28
CA THR A 3 -29.18 15.97 5.96
C THR A 3 -27.71 15.59 5.78
N SER A 4 -26.82 16.56 6.02
CA SER A 4 -25.34 16.50 6.00
C SER A 4 -24.67 15.27 6.66
N ARG A 5 -25.39 14.43 7.41
CA ARG A 5 -24.88 13.21 8.07
C ARG A 5 -25.13 11.90 7.30
N ASP A 6 -25.96 11.90 6.25
CA ASP A 6 -26.39 10.66 5.58
C ASP A 6 -25.43 10.17 4.49
N TRP A 7 -24.54 11.03 4.00
CA TRP A 7 -23.62 10.66 2.91
C TRP A 7 -22.70 9.48 3.26
N LYS A 8 -22.38 9.27 4.55
CA LYS A 8 -21.56 8.14 5.01
C LYS A 8 -22.23 6.78 4.82
N GLN A 9 -23.54 6.75 4.61
CA GLN A 9 -24.31 5.53 4.37
C GLN A 9 -24.48 5.24 2.87
N GLU A 10 -24.14 6.19 2.00
CA GLU A 10 -24.27 6.04 0.55
C GLU A 10 -23.15 5.12 0.01
N PRO A 11 -23.45 3.90 -0.47
CA PRO A 11 -22.42 2.96 -0.94
C PRO A 11 -21.72 3.43 -2.23
N ASP A 12 -22.37 4.25 -3.06
CA ASP A 12 -21.76 4.78 -4.26
C ASP A 12 -20.90 6.02 -3.98
N LEU A 13 -19.64 5.96 -4.40
CA LEU A 13 -18.69 7.05 -4.17
C LEU A 13 -19.07 8.32 -4.94
N GLY A 14 -19.60 8.21 -6.16
CA GLY A 14 -19.98 9.35 -6.99
C GLY A 14 -21.15 10.11 -6.39
N MET A 15 -22.19 9.40 -5.98
CA MET A 15 -23.35 9.97 -5.27
C MET A 15 -22.93 10.60 -3.94
N ARG A 16 -22.05 9.94 -3.19
CA ARG A 16 -21.51 10.47 -1.94
C ARG A 16 -20.75 11.79 -2.14
N VAL A 17 -19.91 11.86 -3.17
CA VAL A 17 -19.17 13.07 -3.56
C VAL A 17 -20.13 14.20 -3.92
N ARG A 18 -21.18 13.92 -4.71
CA ARG A 18 -22.22 14.89 -5.08
C ARG A 18 -22.95 15.42 -3.86
N MET A 19 -23.44 14.53 -2.98
CA MET A 19 -24.15 14.91 -1.75
C MET A 19 -23.30 15.81 -0.87
N LEU A 20 -22.01 15.46 -0.69
CA LEU A 20 -21.11 16.24 0.15
C LEU A 20 -20.77 17.61 -0.48
N ARG A 21 -20.63 17.66 -1.81
CA ARG A 21 -20.41 18.90 -2.56
C ARG A 21 -21.61 19.85 -2.41
N GLU A 22 -22.82 19.35 -2.65
CA GLU A 22 -24.06 20.12 -2.55
C GLU A 22 -24.34 20.60 -1.12
N ALA A 23 -24.09 19.73 -0.12
CA ALA A 23 -24.21 20.11 1.30
C ALA A 23 -23.24 21.24 1.72
N LYS A 24 -22.15 21.43 0.98
CA LYS A 24 -21.17 22.51 1.18
C LYS A 24 -21.41 23.72 0.29
N GLY A 25 -22.50 23.75 -0.49
CA GLY A 25 -22.80 24.84 -1.43
C GLY A 25 -21.79 24.98 -2.56
N LEU A 26 -20.99 23.94 -2.84
CA LEU A 26 -19.96 23.98 -3.86
C LEU A 26 -20.53 23.61 -5.23
N THR A 27 -20.11 24.33 -6.27
CA THR A 27 -20.36 23.93 -7.66
C THR A 27 -19.31 22.90 -8.10
N GLN A 28 -19.56 22.18 -9.19
CA GLN A 28 -18.55 21.28 -9.76
C GLN A 28 -17.27 22.03 -10.17
N ARG A 29 -17.39 23.30 -10.58
CA ARG A 29 -16.24 24.17 -10.87
C ARG A 29 -15.48 24.58 -9.61
N GLY A 30 -16.16 24.70 -8.47
CA GLY A 30 -15.53 25.01 -7.18
C GLY A 30 -14.46 24.01 -6.75
N LEU A 31 -14.53 22.76 -7.22
CA LEU A 31 -13.53 21.72 -6.94
C LEU A 31 -12.34 21.71 -7.93
N GLN A 32 -12.35 22.55 -8.98
CA GLN A 32 -11.23 22.65 -9.92
C GLN A 32 -9.96 23.18 -9.26
N GLN A 33 -10.10 23.96 -8.18
CA GLN A 33 -8.97 24.52 -7.43
C GLN A 33 -8.03 23.44 -6.85
N VAL A 34 -8.49 22.18 -6.76
CA VAL A 34 -7.70 21.04 -6.28
C VAL A 34 -7.17 20.17 -7.43
N GLY A 35 -7.17 20.71 -8.66
CA GLY A 35 -6.64 20.06 -9.85
C GLY A 35 -7.55 18.98 -10.43
N ILE A 36 -8.86 19.03 -10.15
CA ILE A 36 -9.85 18.09 -10.68
C ILE A 36 -10.56 18.73 -11.87
N LYS A 37 -10.50 18.10 -13.04
CA LYS A 37 -11.25 18.58 -14.22
C LYS A 37 -12.75 18.47 -13.96
N GLN A 38 -13.53 19.48 -14.32
CA GLN A 38 -14.99 19.46 -14.10
C GLN A 38 -15.66 18.29 -14.85
N SER A 39 -15.19 17.94 -16.05
CA SER A 39 -15.69 16.79 -16.80
C SER A 39 -15.44 15.46 -16.07
N TYR A 40 -14.29 15.32 -15.40
CA TYR A 40 -14.00 14.15 -14.56
C TYR A 40 -14.97 14.07 -13.38
N LEU A 41 -15.19 15.18 -12.68
CA LEU A 41 -16.10 15.23 -11.55
C LEU A 41 -17.54 14.93 -11.98
N ALA A 42 -18.00 15.49 -13.09
CA ALA A 42 -19.33 15.20 -13.63
C ALA A 42 -19.49 13.71 -13.94
N ASN A 43 -18.52 13.11 -14.65
CA ASN A 43 -18.53 11.68 -14.97
C ASN A 43 -18.45 10.79 -13.73
N LEU A 44 -17.78 11.23 -12.66
CA LEU A 44 -17.77 10.51 -11.40
C LEU A 44 -19.14 10.59 -10.70
N GLU A 45 -19.72 11.78 -10.61
CA GLU A 45 -21.02 12.02 -9.97
C GLU A 45 -22.20 11.36 -10.71
N THR A 46 -22.06 11.09 -12.01
CA THR A 46 -23.06 10.37 -12.82
C THR A 46 -22.81 8.86 -12.92
N GLY A 47 -21.75 8.35 -12.30
CA GLY A 47 -21.43 6.91 -12.32
C GLY A 47 -20.74 6.41 -13.60
N ASN A 48 -20.39 7.30 -14.54
CA ASN A 48 -19.63 6.93 -15.75
C ASN A 48 -18.21 6.46 -15.42
N ILE A 49 -17.65 6.90 -14.29
CA ILE A 49 -16.35 6.43 -13.80
C ILE A 49 -16.60 5.36 -12.73
N ALA A 50 -16.45 4.11 -13.13
CA ALA A 50 -16.62 2.97 -12.23
C ALA A 50 -15.46 2.76 -11.26
N ASN A 51 -14.24 3.17 -11.64
CA ASN A 51 -12.97 2.90 -10.92
C ASN A 51 -12.04 4.13 -10.87
N PRO A 52 -12.31 5.16 -10.04
CA PRO A 52 -11.39 6.25 -9.78
C PRO A 52 -10.10 5.77 -9.08
N SER A 53 -8.96 6.37 -9.42
CA SER A 53 -7.67 6.04 -8.79
C SER A 53 -7.61 6.54 -7.33
N PRO A 54 -6.83 5.90 -6.45
CA PRO A 54 -6.66 6.35 -5.06
C PRO A 54 -6.17 7.78 -4.93
N GLU A 55 -5.26 8.20 -5.83
CA GLU A 55 -4.76 9.57 -5.89
C GLU A 55 -5.90 10.57 -6.14
N MET A 56 -6.79 10.25 -7.09
CA MET A 56 -7.92 11.11 -7.44
C MET A 56 -8.95 11.17 -6.30
N ILE A 57 -9.24 10.04 -5.67
CA ILE A 57 -10.09 10.00 -4.45
C ILE A 57 -9.47 10.88 -3.36
N GLY A 58 -8.14 10.86 -3.22
CA GLY A 58 -7.40 11.76 -2.33
C GLY A 58 -7.58 13.24 -2.66
N LYS A 59 -7.46 13.62 -3.94
CA LYS A 59 -7.72 15.00 -4.40
C LYS A 59 -9.15 15.44 -4.11
N ILE A 60 -10.14 14.58 -4.39
CA ILE A 60 -11.55 14.88 -4.13
C ILE A 60 -11.81 15.08 -2.63
N ALA A 61 -11.30 14.18 -1.79
CA ALA A 61 -11.43 14.29 -0.34
C ALA A 61 -10.83 15.61 0.19
N ARG A 62 -9.67 16.03 -0.33
CA ARG A 62 -9.06 17.32 0.01
C ARG A 62 -9.93 18.51 -0.42
N GLY A 63 -10.45 18.51 -1.65
CA GLY A 63 -11.33 19.58 -2.13
C GLY A 63 -12.66 19.65 -1.39
N LEU A 64 -13.13 18.51 -0.88
CA LEU A 64 -14.30 18.44 -0.02
C LEU A 64 -13.96 18.65 1.46
N GLY A 65 -12.69 18.87 1.84
CA GLY A 65 -12.28 19.08 3.23
C GLY A 65 -12.62 17.93 4.17
N VAL A 66 -12.52 16.68 3.71
CA VAL A 66 -12.75 15.47 4.51
C VAL A 66 -11.55 14.52 4.40
N LYS A 67 -11.41 13.60 5.36
CA LYS A 67 -10.38 12.56 5.28
C LYS A 67 -10.75 11.56 4.19
N THR A 68 -9.77 11.15 3.38
CA THR A 68 -9.98 10.15 2.32
C THR A 68 -10.61 8.86 2.86
N ASN A 69 -10.18 8.41 4.04
CA ASN A 69 -10.72 7.20 4.67
C ASN A 69 -12.22 7.35 5.00
N ASP A 70 -12.66 8.53 5.45
CA ASP A 70 -14.08 8.77 5.74
C ASP A 70 -14.91 8.80 4.45
N LEU A 71 -14.34 9.34 3.37
CA LEU A 71 -15.00 9.39 2.06
C LEU A 71 -15.25 7.99 1.50
N VAL A 72 -14.31 7.06 1.65
CA VAL A 72 -14.42 5.71 1.06
C VAL A 72 -14.98 4.64 2.00
N LYS A 73 -15.07 4.89 3.31
CA LYS A 73 -15.53 3.89 4.28
C LYS A 73 -16.92 3.34 3.90
N GLY A 74 -17.06 2.03 3.84
CA GLY A 74 -18.30 1.34 3.46
C GLY A 74 -18.64 1.39 1.96
N THR A 75 -17.76 1.94 1.11
CA THR A 75 -17.89 1.87 -0.35
C THR A 75 -16.98 0.77 -0.91
N LYS A 76 -17.20 0.37 -2.17
CA LYS A 76 -16.33 -0.58 -2.89
C LYS A 76 -14.86 -0.12 -2.99
N PHE A 77 -14.57 1.17 -2.78
CA PHE A 77 -13.23 1.75 -2.85
C PHE A 77 -12.47 1.76 -1.53
N GLU A 78 -13.10 1.36 -0.42
CA GLU A 78 -12.44 1.34 0.88
C GLU A 78 -11.16 0.50 0.84
N LEU A 79 -11.26 -0.71 0.29
CA LEU A 79 -10.12 -1.61 0.16
C LEU A 79 -9.05 -1.02 -0.77
N VAL A 80 -9.43 -0.50 -1.94
CA VAL A 80 -8.49 0.06 -2.93
C VAL A 80 -7.65 1.19 -2.33
N VAL A 81 -8.27 2.12 -1.60
CA VAL A 81 -7.55 3.22 -0.95
C VAL A 81 -6.67 2.72 0.21
N ARG A 82 -7.16 1.76 1.00
CA ARG A 82 -6.36 1.17 2.10
C ARG A 82 -5.15 0.38 1.59
N VAL A 83 -5.29 -0.27 0.43
CA VAL A 83 -4.22 -1.01 -0.26
C VAL A 83 -3.15 -0.04 -0.74
N SER A 84 -3.54 0.99 -1.51
CA SER A 84 -2.61 1.97 -2.10
C SER A 84 -1.75 2.77 -1.12
N LYS A 85 -2.15 2.85 0.16
CA LYS A 85 -1.37 3.53 1.21
C LYS A 85 -0.33 2.63 1.86
N ARG A 86 -0.42 1.32 1.70
CA ARG A 86 0.49 0.38 2.32
C ARG A 86 1.58 0.03 1.32
N PRO A 87 2.80 -0.30 1.79
CA PRO A 87 3.75 -1.00 0.94
C PRO A 87 3.11 -2.29 0.42
N ASP A 88 3.10 -2.43 -0.90
CA ASP A 88 2.60 -3.60 -1.60
C ASP A 88 3.54 -4.79 -1.47
N ARG A 89 4.82 -4.51 -1.17
CA ARG A 89 5.85 -5.51 -0.93
C ARG A 89 6.02 -5.82 0.55
N ALA A 90 6.26 -7.09 0.84
CA ALA A 90 6.67 -7.57 2.15
C ALA A 90 7.93 -8.44 2.00
N PHE A 91 8.81 -8.36 2.99
CA PHE A 91 10.15 -8.95 2.98
C PHE A 91 10.29 -9.98 4.09
N CYS A 92 11.02 -11.06 3.81
CA CYS A 92 11.35 -12.06 4.82
C CYS A 92 12.43 -11.52 5.78
N PRO A 93 12.20 -11.49 7.11
CA PRO A 93 13.23 -11.10 8.07
C PRO A 93 14.36 -12.12 8.20
N ASN A 94 14.09 -13.39 7.87
CA ASN A 94 15.00 -14.49 8.10
C ASN A 94 16.13 -14.53 7.07
N ASN A 95 17.37 -14.31 7.51
CA ASN A 95 18.55 -14.45 6.65
C ASN A 95 18.94 -15.91 6.37
N LEU A 96 18.30 -16.87 7.05
CA LEU A 96 18.48 -18.31 6.84
C LEU A 96 17.26 -18.92 6.15
N CYS A 97 16.42 -18.08 5.52
CA CYS A 97 15.29 -18.57 4.77
C CYS A 97 15.81 -19.50 3.66
N PRO A 98 15.22 -20.70 3.45
CA PRO A 98 15.70 -21.62 2.42
C PRO A 98 15.51 -21.05 1.00
N LYS A 99 14.68 -20.01 0.84
CA LYS A 99 14.58 -19.24 -0.41
C LYS A 99 15.61 -18.11 -0.51
N LEU A 100 16.12 -17.65 0.62
CA LEU A 100 17.26 -16.74 0.68
C LEU A 100 18.54 -17.59 0.61
N GLN A 101 18.74 -18.27 -0.51
CA GLN A 101 20.03 -18.92 -0.74
C GLN A 101 21.03 -17.84 -1.12
N LEU A 102 22.15 -17.78 -0.39
CA LEU A 102 23.36 -17.08 -0.80
C LEU A 102 23.92 -17.81 -2.02
N ASN A 103 23.30 -17.66 -3.19
CA ASN A 103 23.70 -18.35 -4.40
C ASN A 103 24.99 -17.71 -4.95
N ARG A 104 26.13 -18.37 -4.76
CA ARG A 104 27.31 -18.15 -5.61
C ARG A 104 26.98 -18.71 -7.00
N TYR A 105 26.80 -17.85 -8.00
CA TYR A 105 26.82 -18.32 -9.38
C TYR A 105 28.26 -18.77 -9.73
N ALA A 106 28.41 -19.72 -10.65
CA ALA A 106 29.70 -20.24 -11.13
C ALA A 106 30.64 -19.16 -11.73
N THR A 107 30.21 -17.90 -11.79
CA THR A 107 30.93 -16.73 -12.30
C THR A 107 31.55 -15.85 -11.20
N GLY A 108 31.42 -16.21 -9.92
CA GLY A 108 32.02 -15.46 -8.80
C GLY A 108 31.27 -14.19 -8.37
N MET A 109 30.08 -13.93 -8.93
CA MET A 109 29.21 -12.84 -8.51
C MET A 109 28.31 -13.27 -7.34
N ILE A 110 28.39 -12.53 -6.22
CA ILE A 110 27.52 -12.67 -5.06
C ILE A 110 26.45 -11.58 -5.16
N ILE A 111 25.17 -11.94 -5.25
CA ILE A 111 24.07 -11.00 -5.04
C ILE A 111 23.12 -11.64 -4.02
N PRO A 112 23.13 -11.20 -2.75
CA PRO A 112 22.14 -11.61 -1.77
C PRO A 112 20.80 -10.98 -2.16
N TYR A 113 20.02 -11.65 -3.00
CA TYR A 113 18.73 -11.10 -3.45
C TYR A 113 17.66 -11.32 -2.39
N ARG A 114 17.40 -10.28 -1.59
CA ARG A 114 16.21 -10.19 -0.75
C ARG A 114 14.96 -10.35 -1.62
N PHE A 115 14.28 -11.49 -1.52
CA PHE A 115 13.02 -11.65 -2.22
C PHE A 115 11.91 -10.88 -1.48
N SER A 116 11.21 -10.05 -2.23
CA SER A 116 9.94 -9.47 -1.81
C SER A 116 8.80 -10.32 -2.33
N ILE A 117 7.72 -10.42 -1.57
CA ILE A 117 6.45 -10.95 -2.07
C ILE A 117 5.39 -9.85 -2.06
N GLU A 118 4.40 -9.99 -2.94
CA GLU A 118 3.20 -9.16 -2.86
C GLU A 118 2.46 -9.48 -1.55
N ARG A 119 2.33 -8.46 -0.70
CA ARG A 119 1.66 -8.53 0.60
C ARG A 119 0.16 -8.78 0.42
N LEU A 120 -0.41 -8.35 -0.69
CA LEU A 120 -1.83 -8.47 -1.00
C LEU A 120 -1.99 -9.31 -2.26
N GLN A 121 -2.64 -10.45 -2.13
CA GLN A 121 -2.89 -11.36 -3.25
C GLN A 121 -4.40 -11.43 -3.52
N ALA A 122 -4.75 -11.65 -4.79
CA ALA A 122 -6.13 -11.86 -5.20
C ALA A 122 -6.62 -13.23 -4.71
N GLY A 123 -7.65 -13.25 -3.87
CA GLY A 123 -8.49 -14.42 -3.64
C GLY A 123 -9.80 -14.31 -4.42
N GLU A 124 -10.60 -15.37 -4.43
CA GLU A 124 -11.84 -15.48 -5.24
C GLU A 124 -12.77 -14.26 -5.11
N ASP A 125 -13.02 -13.78 -3.88
CA ASP A 125 -13.90 -12.62 -3.62
C ASP A 125 -13.30 -11.52 -2.74
N LYS A 126 -12.01 -11.64 -2.38
CA LYS A 126 -11.35 -10.68 -1.48
C LYS A 126 -9.84 -10.63 -1.67
N LEU A 127 -9.27 -9.48 -1.36
CA LEU A 127 -7.83 -9.35 -1.20
C LEU A 127 -7.38 -10.03 0.09
N ILE A 128 -6.43 -10.95 -0.02
CA ILE A 128 -5.86 -11.69 1.10
C ILE A 128 -4.52 -11.07 1.47
N GLU A 129 -4.34 -10.74 2.75
CA GLU A 129 -3.07 -10.25 3.27
C GLU A 129 -2.15 -11.41 3.65
N VAL A 130 -1.02 -11.53 2.96
CA VAL A 130 0.02 -12.50 3.22
C VAL A 130 0.88 -12.01 4.39
N LYS A 131 0.76 -12.69 5.53
CA LYS A 131 1.44 -12.30 6.78
C LYS A 131 2.73 -13.07 7.06
N PHE A 132 2.88 -14.25 6.46
CA PHE A 132 3.97 -15.19 6.75
C PHE A 132 4.70 -15.58 5.48
N CYS A 133 6.00 -15.81 5.61
CA CYS A 133 6.85 -16.28 4.54
C CYS A 133 6.47 -17.72 4.16
N PRO A 134 6.18 -18.02 2.88
CA PRO A 134 5.78 -19.37 2.45
C PRO A 134 6.94 -20.39 2.54
N PHE A 135 8.18 -19.93 2.72
CA PHE A 135 9.37 -20.79 2.73
C PHE A 135 9.91 -21.11 4.11
N CYS A 136 9.78 -20.20 5.08
CA CYS A 136 10.29 -20.40 6.45
C CYS A 136 9.29 -20.11 7.56
N GLY A 137 8.06 -19.70 7.22
CA GLY A 137 7.00 -19.43 8.20
C GLY A 137 7.19 -18.15 9.03
N LYS A 138 8.31 -17.42 8.92
CA LYS A 138 8.50 -16.16 9.65
C LYS A 138 7.52 -15.08 9.20
N ARG A 139 7.10 -14.24 10.14
CA ARG A 139 6.23 -13.09 9.85
C ARG A 139 6.97 -12.10 8.95
N LEU A 140 6.35 -11.73 7.85
CA LEU A 140 6.95 -10.80 6.89
C LEU A 140 6.96 -9.37 7.43
N LEU A 141 7.99 -8.62 7.03
CA LEU A 141 8.13 -7.20 7.33
C LEU A 141 7.76 -6.37 6.10
N SER A 142 6.87 -5.40 6.29
CA SER A 142 6.57 -4.38 5.28
C SER A 142 6.94 -2.98 5.75
N HIS A 143 7.18 -2.84 7.06
CA HIS A 143 7.57 -1.59 7.71
C HIS A 143 8.77 -1.85 8.62
N CYS A 144 9.60 -0.82 8.81
CA CYS A 144 10.74 -0.88 9.72
C CYS A 144 10.26 -1.24 11.14
N PRO A 145 10.92 -2.18 11.83
CA PRO A 145 10.55 -2.57 13.19
C PRO A 145 10.64 -1.40 14.18
N LYS A 146 11.49 -0.41 13.93
CA LYS A 146 11.68 0.78 14.78
C LYS A 146 10.82 1.96 14.36
N CYS A 147 11.12 2.63 13.25
CA CYS A 147 10.44 3.87 12.86
C CYS A 147 9.03 3.66 12.28
N LYS A 148 8.61 2.42 12.01
CA LYS A 148 7.31 2.05 11.43
C LYS A 148 7.05 2.61 10.03
N GLU A 149 8.01 3.28 9.40
CA GLU A 149 7.93 3.66 8.00
C GLU A 149 8.02 2.44 7.07
N PRO A 150 7.45 2.51 5.85
CA PRO A 150 7.59 1.46 4.85
C PRO A 150 9.05 1.08 4.60
N ILE A 151 9.31 -0.21 4.43
CA ILE A 151 10.64 -0.66 4.01
C ILE A 151 10.81 -0.33 2.53
N LEU A 152 11.72 0.59 2.25
CA LEU A 152 12.20 0.90 0.91
C LEU A 152 13.53 0.17 0.72
N VAL A 153 13.62 -0.68 -0.29
CA VAL A 153 14.83 -1.43 -0.64
C VAL A 153 15.36 -0.86 -1.96
N GLU A 154 16.50 -0.18 -1.89
CA GLU A 154 17.21 0.36 -3.07
C GLU A 154 18.25 -0.64 -3.58
N ASP A 155 18.82 -1.43 -2.67
CA ASP A 155 19.88 -2.38 -2.97
C ASP A 155 19.54 -3.78 -2.39
N PRO A 156 19.76 -4.89 -3.13
CA PRO A 156 19.55 -6.24 -2.62
C PRO A 156 20.29 -6.55 -1.30
N GLU A 157 21.46 -5.96 -1.09
CA GLU A 157 22.30 -6.15 0.10
C GLU A 157 21.87 -5.27 1.28
N GLN A 158 20.89 -4.38 1.08
CA GLN A 158 20.44 -3.44 2.10
C GLN A 158 19.96 -4.19 3.35
N THR A 159 20.64 -3.96 4.47
CA THR A 159 20.29 -4.53 5.78
C THR A 159 19.66 -3.52 6.73
N HIS A 160 19.82 -2.23 6.43
CA HIS A 160 19.41 -1.12 7.27
C HIS A 160 18.26 -0.32 6.66
N CYS A 161 17.49 0.35 7.51
CA CYS A 161 16.44 1.26 7.09
C CYS A 161 17.03 2.56 6.52
N VAL A 162 16.67 2.89 5.27
CA VAL A 162 17.11 4.13 4.61
C VAL A 162 16.69 5.41 5.33
N LEU A 163 15.68 5.34 6.22
CA LEU A 163 15.15 6.51 6.93
C LEU A 163 15.71 6.68 8.34
N CYS A 164 15.88 5.59 9.10
CA CYS A 164 16.26 5.68 10.51
C CYS A 164 17.54 4.92 10.88
N GLY A 165 18.20 4.27 9.92
CA GLY A 165 19.45 3.54 10.13
C GLY A 165 19.33 2.24 10.93
N GLU A 166 18.12 1.82 11.33
CA GLU A 166 17.94 0.58 12.09
C GLU A 166 18.20 -0.66 11.23
N HIS A 167 18.83 -1.68 11.82
CA HIS A 167 18.96 -2.99 11.18
C HIS A 167 17.58 -3.67 11.07
N ILE A 168 17.11 -3.90 9.85
CA ILE A 168 15.72 -4.36 9.58
C ILE A 168 15.61 -5.88 9.73
N PHE A 169 16.59 -6.60 9.19
CA PHE A 169 16.52 -8.04 9.05
C PHE A 169 17.21 -8.75 10.22
N GLU A 170 17.08 -10.07 10.33
CA GLU A 170 17.81 -10.81 11.35
C GLU A 170 19.31 -10.82 11.03
N LYS A 171 20.17 -10.88 12.04
CA LYS A 171 21.63 -11.00 11.82
C LYS A 171 21.97 -12.44 11.47
N LEU A 172 22.95 -12.61 10.58
CA LEU A 172 23.63 -13.89 10.42
C LEU A 172 24.59 -14.06 11.61
N THR A 173 24.64 -15.25 12.20
CA THR A 173 25.69 -15.58 13.18
C THR A 173 27.00 -15.90 12.46
N GLU A 174 28.13 -15.77 13.15
CA GLU A 174 29.45 -16.08 12.58
C GLU A 174 29.52 -17.52 12.07
N GLU A 175 28.92 -18.48 12.77
CA GLU A 175 28.81 -19.88 12.36
C GLU A 175 28.04 -20.04 11.05
N GLN A 176 26.99 -19.25 10.83
CA GLN A 176 26.15 -19.29 9.62
C GLN A 176 26.84 -18.64 8.42
N VAL A 177 27.71 -17.66 8.66
CA VAL A 177 28.58 -17.09 7.63
C VAL A 177 29.63 -18.13 7.22
N MET A 178 30.27 -18.78 8.19
CA MET A 178 31.33 -19.77 7.97
C MET A 178 30.84 -21.13 7.44
N ALA A 179 29.60 -21.53 7.74
CA ALA A 179 28.99 -22.75 7.21
C ALA A 179 28.72 -22.66 5.70
N GLY A 180 28.63 -21.44 5.15
CA GLY A 180 28.51 -21.18 3.71
C GLY A 180 29.85 -21.17 2.95
N ASP A 181 30.99 -21.23 3.65
CA ASP A 181 32.34 -21.18 3.06
C ASP A 181 32.98 -22.57 2.83
N ARG A 182 32.28 -23.66 3.19
CA ARG A 182 32.72 -25.03 2.89
C ARG A 182 32.01 -25.54 1.64
N GLY A 183 32.43 -25.02 0.49
CA GLY A 183 31.98 -25.44 -0.84
C GLY A 183 32.91 -24.93 -1.91
#